data_AF-A0A7S0QUR7-F1
#
_entry.id   AF-A0A7S0QUR7-F1
#
_cell.length_a   1.000
_cell.length_b   1.000
_cell.length_c   1.000
_cell.angle_alpha   90.00
_cell.angle_beta   90.00
_cell.angle_gamma   90.00
#
_symmetry.space_group_name_H-M   'P 1'
#
loop_
_entity.id
_entity.type
_entity.pdbx_description
1 polymer ?
#
loop_
_entity_poly.entity_id
_entity_poly.type
_entity_poly.pdbx_seq_one_letter_code
_entity_poly.pdbx_strand_id
1 'polypeptide(L)'
;RDLQMGHNKIGFLPFSIGNLTNLTRLRVPANKLVYLPQEIGNCSNLTELSLTENQIQVLPVEMGRLRLLKSLHIDGNNLRSPPEEIVEQGSRIVLMYLARMFDSRASLALDLIGLGLKSMPLEVANLTS
;
A
#
# COMPACT_ATOMS: atom_id res chain seq x y z
N ARG A 1 -18.05 1.70 -6.11
CA ARG A 1 -18.72 0.75 -5.18
C ARG A 1 -17.90 0.66 -3.90
N ASP A 2 -18.53 0.40 -2.76
CA ASP A 2 -17.85 0.42 -1.47
C ASP A 2 -17.87 -0.96 -0.82
N LEU A 3 -16.79 -1.32 -0.14
CA LEU A 3 -16.70 -2.50 0.70
C LEU A 3 -16.17 -2.10 2.08
N GLN A 4 -16.92 -2.45 3.13
CA GLN A 4 -16.57 -2.15 4.51
C GLN A 4 -16.67 -3.39 5.38
N MET A 5 -15.57 -3.73 6.07
CA MET A 5 -15.43 -4.93 6.89
C MET A 5 -14.65 -4.63 8.18
N GLY A 6 -15.07 -3.63 8.94
CA GLY A 6 -14.38 -3.20 10.16
C GLY A 6 -14.69 -4.07 11.39
N HIS A 7 -13.84 -4.01 12.42
CA HIS A 7 -14.07 -4.64 13.74
C HIS A 7 -14.32 -6.14 13.68
N ASN A 8 -13.50 -6.86 12.92
CA ASN A 8 -13.58 -8.30 12.75
C ASN A 8 -12.27 -8.98 13.13
N LYS A 9 -12.14 -10.26 12.81
CA LYS A 9 -10.92 -11.06 13.01
C LYS A 9 -10.27 -11.47 11.69
N ILE A 10 -10.44 -10.66 10.64
CA ILE A 10 -9.91 -10.97 9.30
C ILE A 10 -8.39 -10.92 9.35
N GLY A 11 -7.74 -12.05 9.05
CA GLY A 11 -6.28 -12.19 9.03
C GLY A 11 -5.63 -11.92 7.67
N PHE A 12 -6.40 -12.08 6.59
CA PHE A 12 -5.94 -11.86 5.21
C PHE A 12 -7.10 -11.48 4.31
N LEU A 13 -6.81 -10.74 3.24
CA LEU A 13 -7.73 -10.52 2.12
C LEU A 13 -7.44 -11.56 1.03
N PRO A 14 -8.46 -12.10 0.35
CA PRO A 14 -8.23 -13.04 -0.74
C PRO A 14 -7.64 -12.32 -1.96
N PHE A 15 -6.83 -13.03 -2.77
CA PHE A 15 -6.30 -12.53 -4.04
C PHE A 15 -7.40 -12.05 -4.99
N SER A 16 -8.60 -12.63 -4.89
CA SER A 16 -9.77 -12.23 -5.68
C SER A 16 -10.26 -10.80 -5.39
N ILE A 17 -9.73 -10.11 -4.37
CA ILE A 17 -9.97 -8.68 -4.17
C ILE A 17 -9.61 -7.88 -5.44
N GLY A 18 -8.57 -8.29 -6.17
CA GLY A 18 -8.16 -7.65 -7.41
C GLY A 18 -9.19 -7.73 -8.55
N ASN A 19 -10.17 -8.62 -8.46
CA ASN A 19 -11.26 -8.71 -9.43
C ASN A 19 -12.30 -7.61 -9.24
N LEU A 20 -12.27 -6.89 -8.11
CA LEU A 20 -13.19 -5.80 -7.80
C LEU A 20 -12.76 -4.49 -8.49
N THR A 21 -12.63 -4.51 -9.81
CA THR A 21 -12.15 -3.36 -10.61
C THR A 21 -13.04 -2.12 -10.51
N ASN A 22 -14.31 -2.28 -10.11
CA ASN A 22 -15.28 -1.19 -9.86
C ASN A 22 -15.32 -0.72 -8.39
N LEU A 23 -14.44 -1.25 -7.54
CA LEU A 23 -14.33 -0.84 -6.14
C LEU A 23 -13.71 0.56 -6.07
N THR A 24 -14.38 1.46 -5.37
CA THR A 24 -13.97 2.86 -5.16
C THR A 24 -13.47 3.08 -3.75
N ARG A 25 -14.04 2.38 -2.77
CA ARG A 25 -13.64 2.51 -1.36
C ARG A 25 -13.53 1.13 -0.71
N LEU A 26 -12.41 0.87 -0.07
CA LEU A 26 -12.17 -0.34 0.72
C LEU A 26 -11.81 0.08 2.15
N ARG A 27 -12.64 -0.30 3.12
CA ARG A 27 -12.40 -0.02 4.54
C ARG A 27 -12.37 -1.32 5.33
N VAL A 28 -11.22 -1.68 5.86
CA VAL A 28 -11.03 -2.88 6.69
C VAL A 28 -10.38 -2.52 8.04
N PRO A 29 -10.88 -1.49 8.77
CA PRO A 29 -10.25 -1.05 10.01
C PRO A 29 -10.44 -2.07 11.14
N ALA A 30 -9.59 -2.02 12.17
CA ALA A 30 -9.73 -2.84 13.39
C ALA A 30 -9.86 -4.34 13.09
N ASN A 31 -8.86 -4.90 12.41
CA ASN A 31 -8.78 -6.31 12.03
C ASN A 31 -7.40 -6.89 12.40
N LYS A 32 -7.03 -8.04 11.82
CA LYS A 32 -5.76 -8.73 12.07
C LYS A 32 -4.95 -8.93 10.79
N LEU A 33 -5.12 -8.06 9.80
CA LEU A 33 -4.40 -8.18 8.53
C LEU A 33 -2.90 -8.03 8.78
N VAL A 34 -2.12 -9.01 8.33
CA VAL A 34 -0.65 -8.99 8.44
C VAL A 34 0.01 -8.53 7.14
N TYR A 35 -0.68 -8.69 6.02
CA TYR A 35 -0.26 -8.26 4.68
C TYR A 35 -1.48 -7.94 3.81
N LEU A 36 -1.25 -7.25 2.70
CA LEU A 36 -2.19 -7.14 1.59
C LEU A 36 -1.73 -8.03 0.43
N PRO A 37 -2.65 -8.69 -0.29
CA PRO A 37 -2.32 -9.36 -1.55
C PRO A 37 -1.86 -8.32 -2.58
N GLN A 38 -0.87 -8.67 -3.41
CA GLN A 38 -0.38 -7.81 -4.51
C GLN A 38 -1.50 -7.42 -5.49
N GLU A 39 -2.52 -8.28 -5.61
CA GLU A 39 -3.69 -8.09 -6.45
C GLU A 39 -4.53 -6.87 -6.05
N ILE A 40 -4.30 -6.29 -4.86
CA ILE A 40 -4.91 -5.00 -4.49
C ILE A 40 -4.62 -3.92 -5.54
N GLY A 41 -3.45 -3.96 -6.19
CA GLY A 41 -3.07 -3.06 -7.28
C GLY A 41 -3.95 -3.15 -8.53
N ASN A 42 -4.78 -4.19 -8.67
CA ASN A 42 -5.76 -4.33 -9.76
C ASN A 42 -7.07 -3.57 -9.51
N CYS A 43 -7.31 -3.06 -8.30
CA CYS A 43 -8.48 -2.24 -7.97
C CYS A 43 -8.33 -0.82 -8.54
N SER A 44 -8.23 -0.67 -9.86
CA SER A 44 -7.81 0.58 -10.54
C SER A 44 -8.69 1.80 -10.25
N ASN A 45 -9.96 1.59 -9.87
CA ASN A 45 -10.90 2.65 -9.49
C ASN A 45 -10.88 3.03 -8.00
N LEU A 46 -9.99 2.44 -7.20
CA LEU A 46 -9.94 2.67 -5.76
C LEU A 46 -9.46 4.11 -5.49
N THR A 47 -10.30 4.88 -4.81
CA THR A 47 -10.04 6.27 -4.40
C THR A 47 -9.71 6.39 -2.92
N GLU A 48 -10.16 5.42 -2.11
CA GLU A 48 -9.95 5.39 -0.67
C GLU A 48 -9.65 3.96 -0.19
N LEU A 49 -8.61 3.85 0.64
CA LEU A 49 -8.21 2.62 1.31
C LEU A 49 -7.95 2.91 2.79
N SER A 50 -8.71 2.28 3.67
CA SER A 50 -8.48 2.33 5.12
C SER A 50 -8.15 0.94 5.65
N LEU A 51 -6.99 0.85 6.28
CA LEU A 51 -6.39 -0.33 6.91
C LEU A 51 -6.02 -0.04 8.37
N THR A 52 -6.60 1.01 8.94
CA THR A 52 -6.34 1.49 10.30
C THR A 52 -6.50 0.36 11.32
N GLU A 53 -5.66 0.29 12.34
CA GLU A 53 -5.70 -0.73 13.39
C GLU A 53 -5.67 -2.17 12.85
N ASN A 54 -4.57 -2.51 12.17
CA ASN A 54 -4.25 -3.86 11.72
C ASN A 54 -2.82 -4.23 12.15
N GLN A 55 -2.22 -5.26 11.57
CA GLN A 55 -0.87 -5.73 11.91
C GLN A 55 0.04 -5.76 10.67
N ILE A 56 -0.25 -4.89 9.70
CA ILE A 56 0.42 -4.88 8.40
C ILE A 56 1.87 -4.44 8.60
N GLN A 57 2.79 -5.21 8.04
CA GLN A 57 4.23 -4.91 8.10
C GLN A 57 4.76 -4.32 6.81
N VAL A 58 4.16 -4.66 5.66
CA VAL A 58 4.61 -4.23 4.34
C VAL A 58 3.39 -3.85 3.49
N LEU A 59 3.42 -2.68 2.86
CA LEU A 59 2.49 -2.35 1.78
C LEU A 59 3.06 -2.87 0.45
N PRO A 60 2.29 -3.61 -0.36
CA PRO A 60 2.77 -4.12 -1.64
C PRO A 60 3.03 -2.96 -2.61
N VAL A 61 4.18 -2.98 -3.30
CA VAL A 61 4.53 -1.94 -4.28
C VAL A 61 3.53 -1.90 -5.45
N GLU A 62 2.78 -2.98 -5.68
CA GLU A 62 1.68 -3.03 -6.66
C GLU A 62 0.59 -1.98 -6.38
N MET A 63 0.48 -1.46 -5.15
CA MET A 63 -0.35 -0.29 -4.87
C MET A 63 0.08 0.96 -5.66
N GLY A 64 1.31 1.02 -6.18
CA GLY A 64 1.77 2.04 -7.12
C GLY A 64 0.93 2.13 -8.41
N ARG A 65 0.18 1.08 -8.74
CA ARG A 65 -0.78 1.06 -9.87
C ARG A 65 -2.09 1.80 -9.56
N LEU A 66 -2.39 2.08 -8.29
CA LEU A 66 -3.64 2.70 -7.84
C LEU A 66 -3.60 4.22 -8.08
N ARG A 67 -3.54 4.64 -9.35
CA ARG A 67 -3.36 6.04 -9.76
C ARG A 67 -4.52 6.97 -9.33
N LEU A 68 -5.67 6.40 -8.96
CA LEU A 68 -6.83 7.14 -8.48
C LEU A 68 -6.93 7.20 -6.95
N LEU A 69 -6.06 6.51 -6.21
CA LEU A 69 -6.08 6.48 -4.75
C LEU A 69 -5.63 7.83 -4.19
N LYS A 70 -6.51 8.47 -3.42
CA LYS A 70 -6.26 9.81 -2.83
C LYS A 70 -6.16 9.75 -1.31
N SER A 71 -6.88 8.81 -0.70
CA SER A 71 -6.96 8.67 0.74
C SER A 71 -6.45 7.29 1.14
N LEU A 72 -5.35 7.28 1.89
CA LEU A 72 -4.74 6.08 2.46
C LEU A 72 -4.64 6.26 3.97
N HIS A 73 -5.29 5.39 4.73
CA HIS A 73 -5.23 5.36 6.20
C HIS A 73 -4.60 4.05 6.65
N ILE A 74 -3.44 4.14 7.28
CA ILE A 74 -2.59 3.00 7.66
C ILE A 74 -2.14 3.07 9.13
N ASP A 75 -2.72 4.00 9.89
CA ASP A 75 -2.41 4.23 11.31
C ASP A 75 -2.69 2.97 12.16
N GLY A 76 -1.92 2.76 13.21
CA GLY A 76 -2.09 1.58 14.06
C GLY A 76 -1.74 0.26 13.35
N ASN A 77 -0.73 0.28 12.47
CA ASN A 77 -0.09 -0.91 11.90
C ASN A 77 1.38 -0.99 12.36
N ASN A 78 2.07 -2.09 12.01
CA ASN A 78 3.46 -2.34 12.37
C ASN A 78 4.39 -2.22 11.14
N LEU A 79 4.21 -1.15 10.35
CA LEU A 79 4.87 -0.99 9.06
C LEU A 79 6.39 -0.89 9.21
N ARG A 80 7.08 -1.70 8.41
CA ARG A 80 8.53 -1.64 8.17
C ARG A 80 8.84 -1.17 6.74
N SER A 81 7.88 -1.32 5.83
CA SER A 81 7.93 -0.84 4.45
C SER A 81 6.55 -0.31 4.04
N PRO A 82 6.42 0.95 3.59
CA PRO A 82 7.50 1.93 3.42
C PRO A 82 8.20 2.33 4.72
N PRO A 83 9.42 2.92 4.65
CA PRO A 83 10.12 3.41 5.84
C PRO A 83 9.28 4.42 6.64
N GLU A 84 9.50 4.48 7.95
CA GLU A 84 8.76 5.37 8.86
C GLU A 84 8.78 6.83 8.38
N GLU A 85 9.94 7.34 7.95
CA GLU A 85 10.06 8.71 7.42
C GLU A 85 9.19 9.00 6.18
N ILE A 86 8.83 7.98 5.40
CA ILE A 86 7.90 8.10 4.26
C ILE A 86 6.46 8.13 4.77
N VAL A 87 6.15 7.28 5.74
CA VAL A 87 4.82 7.19 6.36
C VAL A 87 4.46 8.50 7.08
N GLU A 88 5.39 9.07 7.84
CA GLU A 88 5.22 10.33 8.58
C GLU A 88 4.92 11.53 7.68
N GLN A 89 5.38 11.51 6.42
CA GLN A 89 5.09 12.57 5.44
C GLN A 89 3.67 12.49 4.84
N GLY A 90 2.91 11.45 5.18
CA GLY A 90 1.51 11.30 4.85
C GLY A 90 1.22 10.53 3.55
N SER A 91 -0.08 10.27 3.32
CA SER A 91 -0.58 9.36 2.28
C SER A 91 -0.05 9.65 0.89
N ARG A 92 0.04 10.93 0.49
CA ARG A 92 0.54 11.32 -0.83
C ARG A 92 1.98 10.86 -1.06
N ILE A 93 2.84 11.00 -0.06
CA ILE A 93 4.26 10.63 -0.16
C ILE A 93 4.42 9.11 -0.11
N VAL A 94 3.66 8.41 0.73
CA VAL A 94 3.57 6.95 0.73
C VAL A 94 3.18 6.40 -0.66
N LEU A 95 2.12 6.93 -1.26
CA LEU A 95 1.67 6.49 -2.58
C LEU A 95 2.68 6.82 -3.68
N MET A 96 3.33 7.99 -3.60
CA MET A 96 4.40 8.36 -4.53
C MET A 96 5.62 7.45 -4.42
N TYR A 97 6.01 7.08 -3.19
CA TYR A 97 7.06 6.11 -2.92
C TYR A 97 6.74 4.75 -3.56
N LEU A 98 5.55 4.20 -3.28
CA LEU A 98 5.11 2.91 -3.83
C LEU A 98 5.03 2.95 -5.37
N ALA A 99 4.57 4.06 -5.94
CA ALA A 99 4.56 4.26 -7.39
C ALA A 99 5.98 4.24 -8.00
N ARG A 100 6.94 4.96 -7.40
CA ARG A 100 8.34 4.98 -7.88
C ARG A 100 9.01 3.60 -7.76
N MET A 101 8.75 2.89 -6.67
CA MET A 101 9.22 1.51 -6.46
C MET A 101 8.60 0.52 -7.46
N PHE A 102 7.33 0.72 -7.82
CA PHE A 102 6.68 -0.10 -8.82
C PHE A 102 7.22 0.20 -10.23
N ASP A 103 7.29 1.48 -10.59
CA ASP A 103 7.70 1.95 -11.91
C ASP A 103 9.19 1.62 -12.19
N SER A 104 10.04 1.56 -11.15
CA SER A 104 11.45 1.19 -11.29
C SER A 104 11.66 -0.25 -11.79
N ARG A 105 10.68 -1.14 -11.61
CA ARG A 105 10.75 -2.51 -12.16
C ARG A 105 10.73 -2.53 -13.68
N ALA A 106 10.11 -1.54 -14.31
CA ALA A 106 10.04 -1.43 -15.77
C ALA A 106 11.19 -0.59 -16.34
N SER A 107 11.61 0.47 -15.63
CA SER A 107 12.65 1.38 -16.11
C SER A 107 14.08 0.92 -15.80
N LEU A 108 14.26 -0.05 -14.91
CA LEU A 108 15.56 -0.42 -14.32
C LEU A 108 16.28 0.75 -13.63
N ALA A 109 15.55 1.83 -13.34
CA ALA A 109 16.05 3.03 -12.69
C ALA A 109 15.13 3.40 -11.54
N LEU A 110 15.68 3.44 -10.33
CA LEU A 110 14.96 3.80 -9.12
C LEU A 110 15.27 5.25 -8.73
N ASP A 111 14.29 6.14 -8.89
CA ASP A 111 14.38 7.53 -8.45
C ASP A 111 13.58 7.76 -7.18
N LEU A 112 14.27 7.77 -6.04
CA LEU A 112 13.72 8.13 -4.73
C LEU A 112 14.15 9.54 -4.29
N ILE A 113 14.71 10.36 -5.20
CA ILE A 113 15.15 11.72 -4.89
C ILE A 113 13.95 12.56 -4.45
N GLY A 114 14.19 13.39 -3.43
CA GLY A 114 13.19 14.30 -2.88
C GLY A 114 12.16 13.64 -1.95
N LEU A 115 12.34 12.35 -1.61
CA LEU A 115 11.50 11.66 -0.62
C LEU A 115 12.01 11.80 0.82
N GLY A 116 13.17 12.44 1.03
CA GLY A 116 13.72 12.69 2.37
C GLY A 116 14.20 11.44 3.10
N LEU A 117 14.49 10.35 2.38
CA LEU A 117 15.01 9.12 2.95
C LEU A 117 16.38 9.35 3.61
N LYS A 118 16.54 8.84 4.83
CA LYS A 118 17.79 8.93 5.60
C LYS A 118 18.76 7.81 5.22
N SER A 119 18.23 6.67 4.78
CA SER A 119 18.98 5.50 4.33
C SER A 119 18.25 4.81 3.19
N MET A 120 18.96 3.89 2.51
CA MET A 120 18.34 3.07 1.47
C MET A 120 17.29 2.14 2.10
N PRO A 121 16.03 2.14 1.61
CA PRO A 121 14.99 1.24 2.11
C PRO A 121 15.39 -0.23 1.88
N LEU A 122 15.13 -1.10 2.86
CA LEU A 122 15.53 -2.51 2.82
C LEU A 122 14.90 -3.26 1.64
N GLU A 123 13.70 -2.84 1.24
CA GLU A 123 12.94 -3.40 0.12
C GLU A 123 13.59 -3.16 -1.25
N VAL A 124 14.54 -2.23 -1.38
CA VAL A 124 15.26 -2.01 -2.65
C VAL A 124 16.09 -3.24 -3.03
N ALA A 125 16.62 -3.99 -2.05
CA ALA A 125 17.38 -5.21 -2.31
C ALA A 125 16.52 -6.30 -2.99
N ASN A 126 15.20 -6.26 -2.81
CA ASN A 126 14.27 -7.23 -3.40
C ASN A 126 13.81 -6.83 -4.82
N LEU A 127 14.23 -5.67 -5.35
CA LEU A 127 13.88 -5.22 -6.70
C LEU A 127 14.77 -5.83 -7.79
N THR A 128 15.90 -6.45 -7.43
CA THR A 128 16.89 -7.00 -8.36
C THR A 128 16.89 -8.53 -8.38
N SER A 129 15.84 -9.18 -7.85
CA SER A 129 15.67 -10.64 -7.79
C SER A 129 14.80 -11.17 -8.93
#